data_AF-A0A7S4R8W3-F1
#
_entry.id   AF-A0A7S4R8W3-F1
#
_cell.length_a   1.000
_cell.length_b   1.000
_cell.length_c   1.000
_cell.angle_alpha   90.00
_cell.angle_beta   90.00
_cell.angle_gamma   90.00
#
_symmetry.space_group_name_H-M   'P 1'
#
loop_
_entity.id
_entity.type
_entity.pdbx_description
1 polymer ?
#
loop_
_entity_poly.entity_id
_entity_poly.type
_entity_poly.pdbx_seq_one_letter_code
_entity_poly.pdbx_strand_id
1 'polypeptide(L)'
;VFEAAVQPLVSAALSGCNATLFTWGAPGTGKTREVFGGDCLDPGGDCLASLAVQQLFTDIGRLCIEYPQLRFVGVRASALEIGGREVFDLFVEQSKTPRDDG
;
A
#
# COMPACT_ATOMS: atom_id res chain seq x y z
N VAL A 1 7.03 -12.58 -7.43
CA VAL A 1 7.28 -11.79 -6.19
C VAL A 1 6.02 -11.70 -5.35
N PHE A 2 4.89 -11.26 -5.91
CA PHE A 2 3.62 -11.13 -5.18
C PHE A 2 3.22 -12.36 -4.35
N GLU A 3 3.10 -13.54 -4.99
CA GLU A 3 2.66 -14.79 -4.31
C GLU A 3 3.55 -15.17 -3.12
N ALA A 4 4.86 -14.98 -3.25
CA ALA A 4 5.83 -15.40 -2.24
C ALA A 4 5.99 -14.38 -1.10
N ALA A 5 5.86 -13.07 -1.38
CA ALA A 5 6.22 -12.02 -0.43
C ALA A 5 5.03 -11.18 0.05
N VAL A 6 3.98 -11.01 -0.76
CA VAL A 6 2.89 -10.06 -0.48
C VAL A 6 1.59 -10.78 -0.14
N GLN A 7 1.26 -11.84 -0.87
CA GLN A 7 0.04 -12.61 -0.60
C GLN A 7 -0.05 -13.13 0.85
N PRO A 8 1.02 -13.66 1.47
CA PRO A 8 0.96 -14.06 2.88
C PRO A 8 0.71 -12.89 3.84
N LEU A 9 1.17 -11.69 3.48
CA LEU A 9 0.95 -10.46 4.28
C LEU A 9 -0.53 -10.05 4.26
N VAL A 10 -1.19 -10.16 3.11
CA VAL A 10 -2.64 -9.89 2.99
C VAL A 10 -3.44 -10.88 3.85
N SER A 11 -3.12 -12.17 3.78
CA SER A 11 -3.78 -13.18 4.61
C SER A 11 -3.55 -12.94 6.11
N ALA A 12 -2.32 -12.58 6.50
CA ALA A 12 -2.00 -12.24 7.89
C ALA A 12 -2.78 -11.00 8.37
N ALA A 13 -2.89 -9.95 7.54
CA ALA A 13 -3.66 -8.75 7.86
C ALA A 13 -5.15 -9.06 8.10
N LEU A 14 -5.77 -9.89 7.27
CA LEU A 14 -7.16 -10.31 7.43
C LEU A 14 -7.38 -11.21 8.66
N SER A 15 -6.36 -11.94 9.11
CA SER A 15 -6.40 -12.68 10.38
C SER A 15 -6.18 -11.81 11.64
N GLY A 16 -6.01 -10.49 11.47
CA GLY A 16 -5.82 -9.55 12.57
C GLY A 16 -4.36 -9.32 12.98
N CYS A 17 -3.39 -9.69 12.15
CA CYS A 17 -1.97 -9.40 12.39
C CYS A 17 -1.54 -8.09 11.70
N ASN A 18 -0.53 -7.42 12.26
CA ASN A 18 0.17 -6.36 11.54
C ASN A 18 1.07 -6.97 10.46
N ALA A 19 1.02 -6.41 9.26
CA ALA A 19 1.84 -6.84 8.13
C ALA A 19 2.55 -5.63 7.49
N THR A 20 3.80 -5.79 7.09
CA THR A 20 4.61 -4.69 6.53
C THR A 20 5.54 -5.21 5.46
N LEU A 21 5.55 -4.55 4.31
CA LEU A 21 6.49 -4.79 3.21
C LEU A 21 7.49 -3.64 3.16
N PHE A 22 8.78 -3.96 3.23
CA PHE A 22 9.86 -3.01 2.96
C PHE A 22 10.50 -3.34 1.62
N THR A 23 10.79 -2.32 0.81
CA THR A 23 11.65 -2.44 -0.35
C THR A 23 12.91 -1.59 -0.15
N TRP A 24 14.05 -2.18 -0.50
CA TRP A 24 15.36 -1.57 -0.29
C TRP A 24 16.29 -1.85 -1.47
N GLY A 25 17.24 -0.94 -1.71
CA GLY A 25 18.15 -1.01 -2.84
C GLY A 25 18.64 0.36 -3.29
N ALA A 26 19.69 0.39 -4.11
CA ALA A 26 20.27 1.62 -4.63
C ALA A 26 19.27 2.43 -5.49
N PRO A 27 19.45 3.76 -5.67
CA PRO A 27 18.67 4.52 -6.63
C PRO A 27 18.67 3.86 -8.02
N GLY A 28 17.54 3.89 -8.73
CA GLY A 28 17.41 3.27 -10.05
C GLY A 28 17.16 1.76 -10.07
N THR A 29 17.18 1.05 -8.94
CA THR A 29 16.95 -0.42 -8.90
C THR A 29 15.48 -0.85 -9.01
N GLY A 30 14.57 0.05 -9.36
CA GLY A 30 13.17 -0.31 -9.60
C GLY A 30 12.26 -0.45 -8.37
N LYS A 31 12.69 -0.10 -7.15
CA LYS A 31 11.87 -0.19 -5.92
C LYS A 31 10.46 0.42 -6.08
N THR A 32 10.40 1.67 -6.53
CA THR A 32 9.14 2.40 -6.73
C THR A 32 8.32 1.74 -7.85
N ARG A 33 8.99 1.34 -8.94
CA ARG A 33 8.35 0.66 -10.08
C ARG A 33 7.72 -0.66 -9.68
N GLU A 34 8.36 -1.43 -8.81
CA GLU A 34 7.85 -2.72 -8.35
C GLU A 34 6.68 -2.57 -7.38
N VAL A 35 6.78 -1.64 -6.41
CA VAL A 35 5.73 -1.44 -5.40
C VAL A 35 4.52 -0.70 -5.98
N PHE A 36 4.75 0.40 -6.69
CA PHE A 36 3.71 1.35 -7.10
C PHE A 36 3.49 1.42 -8.62
N GLY A 37 4.33 0.77 -9.43
CA GLY A 37 4.24 0.82 -10.89
C GLY A 37 5.06 1.95 -11.52
N GLY A 38 5.05 1.99 -12.86
CA GLY A 38 5.70 3.05 -13.64
C GLY A 38 4.82 4.31 -13.76
N ASP A 39 3.58 4.12 -14.23
CA ASP A 39 2.52 5.12 -14.19
C ASP A 39 1.41 4.62 -13.26
N CYS A 40 1.03 5.43 -12.28
CA CYS A 40 -0.04 5.14 -11.32
C CYS A 40 -1.44 5.00 -11.97
N LEU A 41 -1.54 5.26 -13.27
CA LEU A 41 -2.77 5.21 -14.06
C LEU A 41 -2.73 4.16 -15.17
N ASP A 42 -1.67 3.36 -15.30
CA ASP A 42 -1.66 2.27 -16.28
C ASP A 42 -2.59 1.14 -15.78
N PRO A 43 -3.80 0.98 -16.34
CA PRO A 43 -4.81 0.06 -15.82
C PRO A 43 -4.40 -1.42 -15.98
N GLY A 44 -3.31 -1.69 -16.70
CA GLY A 44 -2.69 -3.02 -16.86
C GLY A 44 -1.40 -3.23 -16.07
N GLY A 45 -0.97 -2.25 -15.27
CA GLY A 45 0.25 -2.34 -14.47
C GLY A 45 0.06 -3.09 -13.16
N ASP A 46 0.28 -4.40 -13.18
CA ASP A 46 0.30 -5.24 -11.97
C ASP A 46 1.52 -4.88 -11.09
N CYS A 47 1.34 -3.92 -10.18
CA CYS A 47 2.32 -3.60 -9.14
C CYS A 47 1.94 -4.24 -7.81
N LEU A 48 2.91 -4.38 -6.89
CA LEU A 48 2.65 -5.10 -5.64
C LEU A 48 1.54 -4.46 -4.81
N ALA A 49 1.46 -3.12 -4.77
CA ALA A 49 0.42 -2.41 -4.04
C ALA A 49 -0.97 -2.63 -4.66
N SER A 50 -1.11 -2.54 -6.00
CA SER A 50 -2.40 -2.74 -6.66
C SER A 50 -2.89 -4.18 -6.51
N LEU A 51 -2.01 -5.17 -6.72
CA LEU A 51 -2.30 -6.59 -6.51
C LEU A 51 -2.70 -6.89 -5.05
N ALA A 52 -2.02 -6.27 -4.07
CA ALA A 52 -2.36 -6.46 -2.65
C ALA A 52 -3.75 -5.93 -2.33
N VAL A 53 -4.10 -4.74 -2.85
CA VAL A 53 -5.42 -4.13 -2.66
C VAL A 53 -6.50 -4.96 -3.36
N GLN A 54 -6.26 -5.45 -4.58
CA GLN A 54 -7.20 -6.32 -5.29
C GLN A 54 -7.46 -7.62 -4.51
N GLN A 55 -6.41 -8.29 -4.03
CA GLN A 55 -6.52 -9.50 -3.22
C GLN A 55 -7.26 -9.21 -1.90
N LEU A 56 -6.94 -8.11 -1.22
CA LEU A 56 -7.58 -7.69 0.01
C LEU A 56 -9.10 -7.54 -0.17
N PHE A 57 -9.54 -6.79 -1.17
CA PHE A 57 -10.98 -6.61 -1.42
C PHE A 57 -11.68 -7.90 -1.88
N THR A 58 -10.99 -8.74 -2.65
CA THR A 58 -11.49 -10.07 -3.05
C THR A 58 -11.77 -10.94 -1.82
N ASP A 59 -10.82 -11.01 -0.89
CA ASP A 59 -10.94 -11.84 0.30
C ASP A 59 -11.92 -11.27 1.32
N ILE A 60 -11.99 -9.94 1.48
CA ILE A 60 -13.07 -9.30 2.26
C ILE A 60 -14.44 -9.71 1.71
N GLY A 61 -14.62 -9.68 0.39
CA GLY A 61 -15.87 -10.09 -0.25
C GLY A 61 -16.23 -11.55 0.07
N ARG A 62 -15.24 -12.46 0.03
CA ARG A 62 -15.43 -13.87 0.41
C ARG A 62 -15.81 -14.02 1.88
N LEU A 63 -15.10 -13.33 2.78
CA LEU A 63 -15.38 -13.37 4.22
C LEU A 63 -16.78 -12.84 4.55
N CYS A 64 -17.25 -11.79 3.88
CA CYS A 64 -18.61 -11.29 4.07
C CYS A 64 -19.69 -12.29 3.62
N ILE A 65 -19.41 -13.13 2.62
CA ILE A 65 -20.30 -14.20 2.18
C ILE A 65 -20.26 -15.37 3.18
N GLU A 66 -19.07 -15.77 3.62
CA GLU A 66 -18.85 -16.89 4.54
C GLU A 66 -19.36 -16.58 5.96
N TYR A 67 -19.24 -15.33 6.39
CA TYR A 67 -19.58 -14.86 7.73
C TYR A 67 -20.57 -13.68 7.68
N PRO A 68 -21.87 -13.92 7.46
CA PRO A 68 -22.89 -12.87 7.33
C PRO A 68 -23.01 -11.93 8.55
N GLN A 69 -22.45 -12.31 9.70
CA GLN A 69 -22.37 -11.48 10.90
C GLN A 69 -21.34 -10.34 10.79
N LEU A 70 -20.40 -10.40 9.83
CA LEU A 70 -19.48 -9.30 9.53
C LEU A 70 -20.26 -8.17 8.84
N ARG A 71 -20.92 -7.35 9.65
CA ARG A 71 -21.83 -6.30 9.14
C ARG A 71 -21.12 -5.16 8.41
N PHE A 72 -19.85 -4.92 8.72
CA PHE A 72 -19.09 -3.84 8.11
C PHE A 72 -17.58 -4.08 8.23
N VAL A 73 -16.87 -4.01 7.11
CA VAL A 73 -15.40 -3.97 7.06
C VAL A 73 -14.98 -2.61 6.54
N GLY A 74 -14.36 -1.80 7.41
CA GLY A 74 -13.85 -0.48 7.03
C GLY A 74 -12.39 -0.57 6.59
N VAL A 75 -12.11 -0.21 5.33
CA VAL A 75 -10.74 -0.07 4.81
C VAL A 75 -10.36 1.42 4.85
N ARG A 76 -9.19 1.73 5.39
CA ARG A 76 -8.64 3.10 5.46
C ARG A 76 -7.23 3.10 4.89
N ALA A 77 -6.86 4.18 4.22
CA ALA A 77 -5.53 4.38 3.67
C ALA A 77 -4.91 5.67 4.23
N SER A 78 -3.61 5.66 4.38
CA SER A 78 -2.78 6.81 4.76
C SER A 78 -1.47 6.75 3.99
N ALA A 79 -0.91 7.89 3.62
CA ALA A 79 0.36 7.99 2.92
C ALA A 79 1.26 9.01 3.63
N LEU A 80 2.49 8.61 3.95
CA LEU A 80 3.46 9.40 4.69
C LEU A 80 4.79 9.45 3.92
N GLU A 81 5.45 10.61 3.93
CA GLU A 81 6.82 10.77 3.47
C GLU A 81 7.73 11.10 4.66
N ILE A 82 8.92 10.51 4.70
CA ILE A 82 9.94 10.82 5.70
C ILE A 82 11.09 11.54 4.99
N GLY A 83 11.22 12.84 5.23
CA GLY A 83 12.28 13.70 4.71
C GLY A 83 13.25 14.08 5.81
N GLY A 84 14.43 13.47 5.84
CA GLY A 84 15.41 13.70 6.91
C GLY A 84 14.88 13.25 8.27
N ARG A 85 14.55 14.22 9.16
CA ARG A 85 13.99 13.96 10.50
C ARG A 85 12.50 14.30 10.61
N GLU A 86 11.88 14.73 9.52
CA GLU A 86 10.50 15.20 9.47
C GLU A 86 9.59 14.17 8.80
N VAL A 87 8.33 14.14 9.25
CA VAL A 87 7.28 13.27 8.71
C VAL A 87 6.19 14.14 8.11
N PHE A 88 5.84 13.88 6.86
CA PHE A 88 4.85 14.63 6.10
C PHE A 88 3.66 13.73 5.78
N ASP A 89 2.45 14.21 6.06
CA ASP A 89 1.23 13.58 5.57
C ASP A 89 1.03 13.97 4.10
N LEU A 90 0.91 12.97 3.23
CA LEU A 90 0.76 13.16 1.78
C LEU A 90 -0.71 13.34 1.36
N PHE A 91 -1.67 13.14 2.25
CA PHE A 91 -3.10 13.36 1.99
C PHE A 91 -3.62 14.70 2.52
N VAL A 92 -2.82 15.44 3.28
CA VAL A 92 -3.13 16.82 3.67
C VAL A 92 -2.63 17.77 2.58
N GLU A 93 -3.45 18.74 2.18
CA GLU A 93 -3.01 19.83 1.31
C GLU A 93 -1.84 20.57 1.97
N GLN A 94 -0.65 20.43 1.39
CA GLN A 94 0.51 21.14 1.89
C GLN A 94 0.43 22.59 1.42
N SER A 95 0.38 23.53 2.37
CA SER A 95 0.60 24.94 2.06
C SER A 95 1.99 25.08 1.45
N LYS A 96 2.06 25.64 0.24
CA LYS A 96 3.32 25.89 -0.47
C LYS A 96 4.16 26.90 0.31
N THR A 97 4.95 26.41 1.26
CA THR A 97 6.03 27.18 1.85
C THR A 97 7.28 26.84 1.05
N PRO A 98 8.01 27.82 0.47
CA PRO A 98 9.20 27.53 -0.32
C PRO A 98 10.19 26.73 0.52
N ARG A 99 10.79 25.69 -0.07
CA ARG A 99 11.90 24.97 0.56
C ARG A 99 13.10 25.92 0.55
N ASP A 100 13.63 26.21 1.73
CA ASP A 100 14.86 26.99 1.89
C ASP A 100 16.03 26.02 1.66
N ASP A 101 16.47 25.94 0.40
CA ASP A 101 17.60 25.12 -0.01
C ASP A 101 18.88 25.86 0.40
N GLY A 102 19.30 25.64 1.66
CA GLY A 102 20.54 26.18 2.23
C GLY A 102 21.81 25.66 1.57
#